data_AF-A0A1A8VND1-F1
#
_entry.id   AF-A0A1A8VND1-F1
#
_cell.length_a   1.000
_cell.length_b   1.000
_cell.length_c   1.000
_cell.angle_alpha   90.00
_cell.angle_beta   90.00
_cell.angle_gamma   90.00
#
_symmetry.space_group_name_H-M   'P 1'
#
loop_
_entity.id
_entity.type
_entity.pdbx_description
1 polymer ?
#
loop_
_entity_poly.entity_id
_entity_poly.type
_entity_poly.pdbx_seq_one_letter_code
_entity_poly.pdbx_strand_id
1 'polypeptide(L)'
;MVELKKFEDDCPLMKFIKRINIDIIAENYDGDSDFQRIIKSEDGTIRKVASILYKNFNLIDNDRRITKGLCCSYLNFWLHKQKSRYITSRSMGIEQWEQIENLWNFLQDFYSSIFHCNRENDLKAMDEREKKMDLMIYCENRDYFKNICGINKERKLHNANYCSILSQYTDKYYKEFYEKNTCLNGEVKEENRTSHISEYCTLYDMPKTFPIYDLQTGDYSEKHN
;
A
#
# COMPACT_ATOMS: atom_id res chain seq x y z
N MET A 1 -0.53 -23.81 -2.95
CA MET A 1 -1.04 -22.42 -3.01
C MET A 1 -1.28 -21.78 -1.63
N VAL A 2 -1.56 -22.56 -0.56
CA VAL A 2 -1.76 -22.04 0.82
C VAL A 2 -0.49 -21.41 1.43
N GLU A 3 0.71 -21.76 0.94
CA GLU A 3 1.97 -21.26 1.48
C GLU A 3 2.25 -19.79 1.09
N LEU A 4 2.17 -19.43 -0.19
CA LEU A 4 2.45 -18.07 -0.68
C LEU A 4 1.62 -16.98 0.01
N LYS A 5 0.31 -17.23 0.18
CA LYS A 5 -0.58 -16.24 0.78
C LYS A 5 -0.18 -15.89 2.22
N LYS A 6 0.31 -16.87 2.99
CA LYS A 6 0.80 -16.65 4.35
C LYS A 6 2.01 -15.70 4.36
N PHE A 7 2.94 -15.88 3.43
CA PHE A 7 4.12 -15.01 3.31
C PHE A 7 3.75 -13.60 2.85
N GLU A 8 2.86 -13.47 1.86
CA GLU A 8 2.32 -12.17 1.44
C GLU A 8 1.68 -11.44 2.63
N ASP A 9 0.89 -12.16 3.42
CA ASP A 9 0.21 -11.65 4.59
C ASP A 9 1.16 -11.27 5.74
N ASP A 10 2.37 -11.80 5.71
CA ASP A 10 3.44 -11.49 6.65
C ASP A 10 4.28 -10.26 6.26
N CYS A 11 4.20 -9.81 5.01
CA CYS A 11 4.87 -8.61 4.53
C CYS A 11 4.44 -7.37 5.34
N PRO A 12 5.39 -6.48 5.70
CA PRO A 12 5.09 -5.27 6.48
C PRO A 12 3.98 -4.41 5.89
N LEU A 13 4.01 -4.12 4.58
CA LEU A 13 2.97 -3.35 3.90
C LEU A 13 1.62 -4.05 3.94
N MET A 14 1.58 -5.36 3.68
CA MET A 14 0.34 -6.12 3.70
C MET A 14 -0.28 -6.16 5.10
N LYS A 15 0.53 -6.26 6.15
CA LYS A 15 0.07 -6.13 7.54
C LYS A 15 -0.57 -4.77 7.80
N PHE A 16 0.04 -3.68 7.33
CA PHE A 16 -0.55 -2.34 7.40
C PHE A 16 -1.90 -2.27 6.66
N ILE A 17 -1.95 -2.73 5.41
CA ILE A 17 -3.15 -2.75 4.58
C ILE A 17 -4.29 -3.56 5.23
N LYS A 18 -3.97 -4.73 5.77
CA LYS A 18 -4.93 -5.56 6.48
C LYS A 18 -5.52 -4.84 7.69
N ARG A 19 -4.71 -4.13 8.49
CA ARG A 19 -5.22 -3.36 9.64
C ARG A 19 -6.22 -2.27 9.21
N ILE A 20 -6.04 -1.68 8.04
CA ILE A 20 -6.99 -0.69 7.49
C ILE A 20 -8.30 -1.36 7.06
N ASN A 21 -8.23 -2.56 6.48
CA ASN A 21 -9.38 -3.26 5.90
C ASN A 21 -10.10 -4.22 6.86
N ILE A 22 -9.50 -4.54 8.00
CA ILE A 22 -10.10 -5.39 9.02
C ILE A 22 -11.12 -4.55 9.80
N ASP A 23 -12.40 -4.91 9.66
CA ASP A 23 -13.56 -4.32 10.34
C ASP A 23 -13.61 -4.56 11.86
N ILE A 24 -12.50 -5.02 12.46
CA ILE A 24 -12.44 -5.30 13.89
C ILE A 24 -12.40 -3.95 14.61
N ILE A 25 -13.62 -3.59 15.04
CA ILE A 25 -13.98 -2.74 16.15
C ILE A 25 -13.07 -1.52 16.17
N ALA A 26 -13.56 -0.43 15.58
CA ALA A 26 -13.17 0.88 16.04
C ALA A 26 -13.21 0.80 17.57
N GLU A 27 -12.05 0.64 18.21
CA GLU A 27 -11.89 1.08 19.58
C GLU A 27 -12.38 2.50 19.48
N ASN A 28 -13.57 2.71 20.02
CA ASN A 28 -14.24 3.98 19.92
C ASN A 28 -13.25 4.98 20.49
N TYR A 29 -12.64 5.79 19.62
CA TYR A 29 -11.84 6.95 20.01
C TYR A 29 -12.75 8.04 20.63
N ASP A 30 -13.95 7.65 21.06
CA ASP A 30 -14.93 8.37 21.89
C ASP A 30 -14.28 8.98 23.13
N GLY A 31 -13.21 8.37 23.65
CA GLY A 31 -12.43 8.91 24.77
C GLY A 31 -11.25 9.82 24.39
N ASP A 32 -10.83 9.87 23.13
CA ASP A 32 -9.68 10.69 22.71
C ASP A 32 -10.11 12.15 22.48
N SER A 33 -9.53 13.07 23.25
CA SER A 33 -9.95 14.47 23.25
C SER A 33 -9.72 15.19 21.93
N ASP A 34 -8.62 14.87 21.21
CA ASP A 34 -8.33 15.48 19.93
C ASP A 34 -9.23 14.93 18.83
N PHE A 35 -9.47 13.63 18.84
CA PHE A 35 -10.42 12.99 17.94
C PHE A 35 -11.83 13.55 18.13
N GLN A 36 -12.35 13.64 19.36
CA GLN A 36 -13.69 14.20 19.62
C GLN A 36 -13.80 15.69 19.29
N ARG A 37 -12.71 16.45 19.45
CA ARG A 37 -12.68 17.88 19.08
C ARG A 37 -12.87 18.09 17.58
N ILE A 38 -12.30 17.20 16.76
CA ILE A 38 -12.34 17.30 15.30
C ILE A 38 -13.57 16.61 14.71
N ILE A 39 -13.90 15.41 15.19
CA ILE A 39 -14.98 14.57 14.68
C ILE A 39 -16.24 14.75 15.54
N LYS A 40 -17.08 15.69 15.10
CA LYS A 40 -18.37 16.02 15.73
C LYS A 40 -19.56 15.32 15.07
N SER A 41 -19.34 14.68 13.92
CA SER A 41 -20.40 13.98 13.20
C SER A 41 -20.97 12.81 14.03
N GLU A 42 -22.30 12.71 14.06
CA GLU A 42 -23.04 11.56 14.58
C GLU A 42 -23.21 10.44 13.53
N ASP A 43 -22.78 10.69 12.28
CA ASP A 43 -22.82 9.69 11.23
C ASP A 43 -21.81 8.58 11.50
N GLY A 44 -22.32 7.37 11.75
CA GLY A 44 -21.51 6.18 12.00
C GLY A 44 -20.51 5.86 10.88
N THR A 45 -20.78 6.25 9.63
CA THR A 45 -19.83 6.08 8.52
C THR A 45 -18.64 7.02 8.66
N ILE A 46 -18.89 8.31 8.93
CA ILE A 46 -17.85 9.31 9.15
C ILE A 46 -17.01 8.95 10.36
N ARG A 47 -17.65 8.60 11.49
CA ARG A 47 -16.94 8.16 12.70
C ARG A 47 -16.06 6.94 12.42
N LYS A 48 -16.60 5.92 11.73
CA LYS A 48 -15.83 4.71 11.38
C LYS A 48 -14.62 5.02 10.52
N VAL A 49 -14.78 5.80 9.45
CA VAL A 49 -13.67 6.22 8.58
C VAL A 49 -12.64 7.02 9.35
N ALA A 50 -13.08 7.98 10.17
CA ALA A 50 -12.20 8.79 11.01
C ALA A 50 -11.39 7.92 11.97
N SER A 51 -12.02 6.97 12.66
CA SER A 51 -11.34 6.09 13.61
C SER A 51 -10.27 5.23 12.93
N ILE A 52 -10.57 4.68 11.74
CA ILE A 52 -9.59 3.91 10.97
C ILE A 52 -8.43 4.80 10.52
N LEU A 53 -8.72 6.02 10.05
CA LEU A 53 -7.71 7.01 9.67
C LEU A 53 -6.80 7.34 10.87
N TYR A 54 -7.38 7.80 11.98
CA TYR A 54 -6.65 8.19 13.19
C TYR A 54 -5.76 7.05 13.69
N LYS A 55 -6.32 5.85 13.86
CA LYS A 55 -5.57 4.66 14.28
C LYS A 55 -4.38 4.40 13.38
N ASN A 56 -4.62 4.26 12.08
CA ASN A 56 -3.58 3.78 11.17
C ASN A 56 -2.53 4.85 10.89
N PHE A 57 -2.89 6.13 10.93
CA PHE A 57 -1.93 7.23 10.81
C PHE A 57 -0.95 7.25 11.99
N ASN A 58 -1.46 7.14 13.22
CA ASN A 58 -0.62 7.06 14.42
C ASN A 58 0.32 5.84 14.44
N LEU A 59 -0.05 4.77 13.72
CA LEU A 59 0.75 3.53 13.63
C LEU A 59 1.71 3.50 12.42
N ILE A 60 1.80 4.56 11.61
CA ILE A 60 2.68 4.60 10.42
C ILE A 60 4.16 4.39 10.82
N ASP A 61 4.61 4.96 11.93
CA ASP A 61 6.01 4.91 12.36
C ASP A 61 6.39 3.63 13.12
N ASN A 62 5.44 2.72 13.36
CA ASN A 62 5.66 1.59 14.26
C ASN A 62 6.48 0.44 13.67
N ASP A 63 6.54 0.30 12.35
CA ASP A 63 7.28 -0.78 11.68
C ASP A 63 8.38 -0.21 10.78
N ARG A 64 9.63 -0.29 11.26
CA ARG A 64 10.81 0.22 10.54
C ARG A 64 11.15 -0.55 9.26
N ARG A 65 10.48 -1.68 8.99
CA ARG A 65 10.70 -2.49 7.79
C ARG A 65 9.94 -2.00 6.57
N ILE A 66 9.03 -1.05 6.74
CA ILE A 66 8.27 -0.43 5.67
C ILE A 66 8.58 1.07 5.60
N THR A 67 8.68 1.60 4.39
CA THR A 67 8.79 3.03 4.17
C THR A 67 7.50 3.75 4.58
N LYS A 68 7.60 4.72 5.49
CA LYS A 68 6.47 5.54 5.95
C LYS A 68 5.66 6.17 4.80
N GLY A 69 6.36 6.58 3.74
CA GLY A 69 5.75 7.11 2.51
C GLY A 69 4.83 6.12 1.78
N LEU A 70 5.09 4.81 1.86
CA LEU A 70 4.23 3.78 1.26
C LEU A 70 2.96 3.57 2.08
N CYS A 71 3.07 3.53 3.41
CA CYS A 71 1.92 3.55 4.31
C CYS A 71 1.03 4.77 4.03
N CYS A 72 1.64 5.96 3.93
CA CYS A 72 0.95 7.20 3.62
C CYS A 72 0.25 7.16 2.24
N SER A 73 0.95 6.68 1.21
CA SER A 73 0.40 6.58 -0.15
C SER A 73 -0.83 5.66 -0.17
N TYR A 74 -0.74 4.50 0.49
CA TYR A 74 -1.88 3.59 0.58
C TYR A 74 -3.04 4.18 1.41
N LEU A 75 -2.75 4.87 2.52
CA LEU A 75 -3.77 5.49 3.37
C LEU A 75 -4.50 6.62 2.62
N ASN A 76 -3.79 7.42 1.84
CA ASN A 76 -4.38 8.40 0.91
C ASN A 76 -5.32 7.73 -0.08
N PHE A 77 -4.87 6.67 -0.76
CA PHE A 77 -5.69 5.92 -1.71
C PHE A 77 -6.96 5.35 -1.06
N TRP A 78 -6.82 4.69 0.10
CA TRP A 78 -7.94 4.16 0.84
C TRP A 78 -8.94 5.26 1.19
N LEU A 79 -8.47 6.42 1.64
CA LEU A 79 -9.33 7.54 2.03
C LEU A 79 -10.10 8.12 0.83
N HIS A 80 -9.47 8.21 -0.35
CA HIS A 80 -10.18 8.58 -1.58
C HIS A 80 -11.29 7.59 -1.95
N LYS A 81 -11.03 6.28 -1.80
CA LYS A 81 -12.04 5.24 -2.05
C LYS A 81 -13.23 5.38 -1.10
N GLN A 82 -12.98 5.68 0.17
CA GLN A 82 -14.05 5.96 1.13
C GLN A 82 -14.82 7.25 0.79
N LYS A 83 -14.12 8.34 0.42
CA LYS A 83 -14.73 9.61 0.01
C LYS A 83 -15.67 9.43 -1.18
N SER A 84 -15.19 8.76 -2.22
CA SER A 84 -15.96 8.49 -3.43
C SER A 84 -17.24 7.72 -3.12
N ARG A 85 -17.14 6.63 -2.33
CA ARG A 85 -18.31 5.85 -1.89
C ARG A 85 -19.29 6.70 -1.10
N TYR A 86 -18.79 7.50 -0.16
CA TYR A 86 -19.61 8.33 0.70
C TYR A 86 -20.41 9.38 -0.10
N ILE A 87 -19.73 10.15 -0.95
CA ILE A 87 -20.35 11.20 -1.79
C ILE A 87 -21.36 10.61 -2.78
N THR A 88 -21.03 9.49 -3.43
CA THR A 88 -21.98 8.83 -4.36
C THR A 88 -23.23 8.32 -3.64
N SER A 89 -23.11 7.91 -2.37
CA SER A 89 -24.24 7.40 -1.59
C SER A 89 -25.11 8.47 -0.92
N ARG A 90 -24.64 9.73 -0.81
CA ARG A 90 -25.32 10.79 -0.04
C ARG A 90 -25.18 12.17 -0.67
N SER A 91 -26.31 12.78 -1.04
CA SER A 91 -26.38 14.09 -1.70
C SER A 91 -25.87 15.27 -0.86
N MET A 92 -25.91 15.18 0.48
CA MET A 92 -25.38 16.20 1.43
C MET A 92 -24.03 15.80 2.05
N GLY A 93 -23.34 14.79 1.51
CA GLY A 93 -22.17 14.19 2.15
C GLY A 93 -20.88 15.03 2.16
N ILE A 94 -20.81 16.13 1.41
CA ILE A 94 -19.54 16.87 1.27
C ILE A 94 -19.15 17.57 2.58
N GLU A 95 -20.10 18.20 3.28
CA GLU A 95 -19.83 18.95 4.51
C GLU A 95 -19.37 18.04 5.65
N GLN A 96 -19.98 16.87 5.82
CA GLN A 96 -19.55 15.94 6.87
C GLN A 96 -18.17 15.35 6.59
N TRP A 97 -17.82 15.18 5.31
CA TRP A 97 -16.50 14.70 4.91
C TRP A 97 -15.38 15.68 5.23
N GLU A 98 -15.66 16.99 5.30
CA GLU A 98 -14.66 18.01 5.64
C GLU A 98 -13.98 17.73 6.99
N GLN A 99 -14.70 17.15 7.95
CA GLN A 99 -14.14 16.75 9.24
C GLN A 99 -13.04 15.68 9.10
N ILE A 100 -13.14 14.81 8.10
CA ILE A 100 -12.12 13.79 7.79
C ILE A 100 -10.87 14.44 7.19
N GLU A 101 -11.04 15.43 6.31
CA GLU A 101 -9.91 16.18 5.75
C GLU A 101 -9.22 17.03 6.85
N ASN A 102 -10.00 17.62 7.75
CA ASN A 102 -9.46 18.33 8.93
C ASN A 102 -8.70 17.40 9.87
N LEU A 103 -9.18 16.17 10.06
CA LEU A 103 -8.47 15.15 10.85
C LEU A 103 -7.13 14.78 10.21
N TRP A 104 -7.09 14.62 8.89
CA TRP A 104 -5.84 14.38 8.18
C TRP A 104 -4.85 15.53 8.39
N ASN A 105 -5.29 16.78 8.20
CA ASN A 105 -4.43 17.96 8.34
C ASN A 105 -3.86 18.05 9.77
N PHE A 106 -4.69 17.83 10.78
CA PHE A 106 -4.25 17.76 12.17
C PHE A 106 -3.16 16.70 12.38
N LEU A 107 -3.37 15.48 11.88
CA LEU A 107 -2.40 14.39 12.00
C LEU A 107 -1.10 14.69 11.25
N GLN A 108 -1.19 15.27 10.06
CA GLN A 108 -0.03 15.69 9.27
C GLN A 108 0.80 16.73 10.02
N ASP A 109 0.16 17.73 10.63
CA ASP A 109 0.85 18.77 11.40
C ASP A 109 1.48 18.19 12.66
N PHE A 110 0.75 17.32 13.38
CA PHE A 110 1.23 16.66 14.59
C PHE A 110 2.47 15.79 14.33
N TYR A 111 2.49 15.05 13.21
CA TYR A 111 3.60 14.16 12.83
C TYR A 111 4.67 14.80 11.94
N SER A 112 4.56 16.09 11.63
CA SER A 112 5.41 16.79 10.64
C SER A 112 6.92 16.70 10.92
N SER A 113 7.32 16.53 12.18
CA SER A 113 8.72 16.34 12.59
C SER A 113 9.24 14.91 12.47
N ILE A 114 8.34 13.92 12.33
CA ILE A 114 8.66 12.48 12.30
C ILE A 114 8.61 11.94 10.87
N PHE A 115 7.62 12.37 10.09
CA PHE A 115 7.49 12.06 8.67
C PHE A 115 6.52 13.01 7.96
N HIS A 116 6.68 13.14 6.64
CA HIS A 116 5.73 13.87 5.81
C HIS A 116 4.74 12.90 5.18
N CYS A 117 3.45 13.13 5.44
CA CYS A 117 2.36 12.39 4.83
C CYS A 117 1.32 13.36 4.28
N ASN A 118 1.63 13.91 3.12
CA ASN A 118 0.81 14.92 2.49
C ASN A 118 -0.51 14.31 2.00
N ARG A 119 -1.61 15.03 2.22
CA ARG A 119 -2.90 14.70 1.60
C ARG A 119 -2.81 14.94 0.10
N GLU A 120 -2.97 13.90 -0.70
CA GLU A 120 -3.01 14.04 -2.15
C GLU A 120 -4.43 14.41 -2.61
N ASN A 121 -4.56 15.44 -3.43
CA ASN A 121 -5.81 15.77 -4.14
C ASN A 121 -5.77 15.19 -5.56
N ASP A 122 -5.21 13.99 -5.71
CA ASP A 122 -5.03 13.36 -7.02
C ASP A 122 -6.35 13.45 -7.82
N LEU A 123 -6.27 13.87 -9.07
CA LEU A 123 -7.41 14.07 -9.98
C LEU A 123 -7.62 12.85 -10.88
N LYS A 124 -6.73 11.85 -10.82
CA LYS A 124 -6.81 10.65 -11.64
C LYS A 124 -8.02 9.79 -11.31
N ALA A 125 -8.50 9.02 -12.29
CA ALA A 125 -9.58 8.07 -12.11
C ALA A 125 -9.23 7.01 -11.03
N MET A 126 -10.24 6.50 -10.32
CA MET A 126 -10.01 5.53 -9.24
C MET A 126 -9.32 4.24 -9.72
N ASP A 127 -9.68 3.75 -10.91
CA ASP A 127 -9.08 2.55 -11.51
C ASP A 127 -7.58 2.72 -11.75
N GLU A 128 -7.15 3.91 -12.17
CA GLU A 128 -5.73 4.22 -12.36
C GLU A 128 -4.95 4.20 -11.05
N ARG A 129 -5.57 4.70 -9.96
CA ARG A 129 -4.95 4.67 -8.63
C ARG A 129 -4.87 3.26 -8.08
N GLU A 130 -5.90 2.45 -8.30
CA GLU A 130 -5.90 1.04 -7.88
C GLU A 130 -4.77 0.27 -8.57
N LYS A 131 -4.59 0.45 -9.89
CA LYS A 131 -3.45 -0.12 -10.63
C LYS A 131 -2.09 0.32 -10.07
N LYS A 132 -1.94 1.61 -9.75
CA LYS A 132 -0.72 2.14 -9.13
C LYS A 132 -0.46 1.48 -7.77
N MET A 133 -1.48 1.31 -6.94
CA MET A 133 -1.35 0.67 -5.63
C MET A 133 -1.04 -0.81 -5.75
N ASP A 134 -1.65 -1.54 -6.67
CA ASP A 134 -1.34 -2.94 -6.93
C ASP A 134 0.15 -3.11 -7.31
N LEU A 135 0.66 -2.26 -8.19
CA LEU A 135 2.09 -2.28 -8.59
C LEU A 135 3.00 -1.94 -7.40
N MET A 136 2.63 -0.94 -6.61
CA MET A 136 3.38 -0.52 -5.41
C MET A 136 3.49 -1.66 -4.40
N ILE A 137 2.37 -2.33 -4.13
CA ILE A 137 2.30 -3.45 -3.18
C ILE A 137 3.16 -4.60 -3.68
N TYR A 138 3.08 -4.92 -4.98
CA TYR A 138 3.91 -5.95 -5.57
C TYR A 138 5.40 -5.65 -5.38
N CYS A 139 5.85 -4.46 -5.78
CA CYS A 139 7.28 -4.12 -5.72
C CYS A 139 7.81 -4.09 -4.29
N GLU A 140 7.06 -3.51 -3.34
CA GLU A 140 7.49 -3.47 -1.94
C GLU A 140 7.59 -4.88 -1.33
N ASN A 141 6.63 -5.75 -1.60
CA ASN A 141 6.67 -7.13 -1.10
C ASN A 141 7.78 -7.95 -1.78
N ARG A 142 8.00 -7.76 -3.09
CA ARG A 142 9.13 -8.36 -3.83
C ARG A 142 10.45 -7.93 -3.21
N ASP A 143 10.64 -6.64 -2.96
CA ASP A 143 11.88 -6.09 -2.42
C ASP A 143 12.10 -6.54 -0.97
N TYR A 144 11.03 -6.69 -0.19
CA TYR A 144 11.07 -7.30 1.14
C TYR A 144 11.58 -8.76 1.09
N PHE A 145 11.01 -9.58 0.21
CA PHE A 145 11.44 -10.97 0.03
C PHE A 145 12.89 -11.06 -0.50
N LYS A 146 13.24 -10.22 -1.48
CA LYS A 146 14.61 -10.07 -2.03
C LYS A 146 15.61 -9.74 -0.93
N ASN A 147 15.30 -8.78 -0.07
CA ASN A 147 16.17 -8.41 1.05
C ASN A 147 16.38 -9.59 2.01
N ILE A 148 15.32 -10.30 2.40
CA ILE A 148 15.44 -11.50 3.25
C ILE A 148 16.33 -12.57 2.60
N CYS A 149 16.22 -12.75 1.28
CA CYS A 149 17.06 -13.68 0.53
C CYS A 149 18.53 -13.24 0.42
N GLY A 150 18.78 -11.94 0.36
CA GLY A 150 20.13 -11.37 0.28
C GLY A 150 20.92 -11.40 1.60
N ILE A 151 20.29 -11.69 2.74
CA ILE A 151 20.95 -11.72 4.06
C ILE A 151 21.76 -13.02 4.25
N ASN A 152 23.08 -12.92 4.04
CA ASN A 152 24.21 -13.80 4.45
C ASN A 152 24.09 -15.33 4.31
N LYS A 153 25.19 -15.96 3.84
CA LYS A 153 25.33 -17.43 3.67
C LYS A 153 25.05 -18.25 4.94
N GLU A 154 25.22 -17.66 6.14
CA GLU A 154 25.03 -18.32 7.44
C GLU A 154 23.55 -18.54 7.85
N ARG A 155 22.58 -17.80 7.26
CA ARG A 155 21.14 -17.93 7.58
C ARG A 155 20.32 -18.63 6.49
N LYS A 156 20.99 -19.20 5.48
CA LYS A 156 20.35 -19.80 4.28
C LYS A 156 19.28 -20.85 4.60
N LEU A 157 19.45 -21.68 5.62
CA LEU A 157 18.46 -22.70 6.00
C LEU A 157 17.15 -22.10 6.54
N HIS A 158 17.21 -20.99 7.27
CA HIS A 158 16.00 -20.33 7.81
C HIS A 158 15.29 -19.46 6.76
N ASN A 159 16.02 -19.00 5.73
CA ASN A 159 15.51 -18.12 4.68
C ASN A 159 15.15 -18.85 3.37
N ALA A 160 15.45 -20.14 3.25
CA ALA A 160 15.20 -20.93 2.03
C ALA A 160 13.73 -20.85 1.55
N ASN A 161 12.78 -20.84 2.49
CA ASN A 161 11.36 -20.72 2.17
C ASN A 161 11.04 -19.35 1.54
N TYR A 162 11.60 -18.25 2.07
CA TYR A 162 11.37 -16.90 1.51
C TYR A 162 11.91 -16.76 0.08
N CYS A 163 12.97 -17.47 -0.27
CA CYS A 163 13.55 -17.38 -1.62
C CYS A 163 12.78 -18.19 -2.65
N SER A 164 12.34 -19.39 -2.28
CA SER A 164 11.36 -20.12 -3.09
C SER A 164 10.08 -19.29 -3.29
N ILE A 165 9.62 -18.61 -2.23
CA ILE A 165 8.46 -17.73 -2.27
C ILE A 165 8.68 -16.52 -3.18
N LEU A 166 9.87 -15.90 -3.19
CA LEU A 166 10.17 -14.77 -4.05
C LEU A 166 9.96 -15.10 -5.54
N SER A 167 10.47 -16.25 -6.01
CA SER A 167 10.25 -16.70 -7.40
C SER A 167 8.77 -16.97 -7.67
N GLN A 168 8.08 -17.70 -6.78
CA GLN A 168 6.65 -17.96 -6.94
C GLN A 168 5.80 -16.68 -6.94
N TYR A 169 6.17 -15.71 -6.11
CA TYR A 169 5.52 -14.40 -6.01
C TYR A 169 5.69 -13.64 -7.32
N THR A 170 6.91 -13.51 -7.83
CA THR A 170 7.17 -12.81 -9.07
C THR A 170 6.49 -13.46 -10.27
N ASP A 171 6.51 -14.79 -10.39
CA ASP A 171 5.83 -15.51 -11.48
C ASP A 171 4.31 -15.34 -11.45
N LYS A 172 3.71 -15.41 -10.26
CA LYS A 172 2.27 -15.19 -10.07
C LYS A 172 1.88 -13.79 -10.53
N TYR A 173 2.54 -12.77 -10.00
CA TYR A 173 2.17 -11.38 -10.29
C TYR A 173 2.54 -10.98 -11.72
N TYR A 174 3.61 -11.53 -12.30
CA TYR A 174 3.89 -11.35 -13.73
C TYR A 174 2.68 -11.76 -14.59
N LYS A 175 2.11 -12.95 -14.36
CA LYS A 175 0.93 -13.43 -15.08
C LYS A 175 -0.28 -12.52 -14.85
N GLU A 176 -0.55 -12.16 -13.59
CA GLU A 176 -1.67 -11.27 -13.25
C GLU A 176 -1.55 -9.89 -13.93
N PHE A 177 -0.37 -9.28 -13.91
CA PHE A 177 -0.13 -7.99 -14.55
C PHE A 177 -0.12 -8.09 -16.07
N TYR A 178 0.43 -9.17 -16.64
CA TYR A 178 0.43 -9.41 -18.08
C TYR A 178 -0.99 -9.54 -18.63
N GLU A 179 -1.84 -10.36 -17.99
CA GLU A 179 -3.24 -10.56 -18.39
C GLU A 179 -4.04 -9.26 -18.30
N LYS A 180 -3.88 -8.50 -17.20
CA LYS A 180 -4.59 -7.23 -16.97
C LYS A 180 -4.11 -6.06 -17.84
N ASN A 181 -2.86 -6.11 -18.33
CA ASN A 181 -2.22 -5.00 -19.04
C ASN A 181 -1.67 -5.42 -20.41
N THR A 182 -2.38 -6.34 -21.08
CA THR A 182 -2.00 -6.92 -22.40
C THR A 182 -1.69 -5.86 -23.47
N CYS A 183 -2.17 -4.62 -23.31
CA CYS A 183 -1.71 -3.44 -24.04
C CYS A 183 -1.55 -2.23 -23.11
N LEU A 184 -0.32 -1.79 -22.85
CA LEU A 184 -0.05 -0.46 -22.30
C LEU A 184 -0.06 0.54 -23.47
N ASN A 185 -1.17 1.26 -23.67
CA ASN A 185 -1.27 2.21 -24.77
C ASN A 185 -0.36 3.43 -24.56
N GLY A 186 0.52 3.69 -25.53
CA GLY A 186 1.14 5.00 -25.78
C GLY A 186 2.59 5.17 -25.32
N GLU A 187 3.27 6.13 -25.95
CA GLU A 187 4.59 6.65 -25.54
C GLU A 187 4.61 6.96 -24.04
N VAL A 188 5.76 6.75 -23.40
CA VAL A 188 6.03 7.08 -21.99
C VAL A 188 5.95 8.61 -21.80
N LYS A 189 4.74 9.16 -21.78
CA LYS A 189 4.49 10.55 -21.38
C LYS A 189 4.52 10.60 -19.86
N GLU A 190 5.12 11.65 -19.30
CA GLU A 190 5.26 11.87 -17.85
C GLU A 190 3.92 11.81 -17.07
N GLU A 191 2.79 11.91 -17.76
CA GLU A 191 1.43 11.85 -17.22
C GLU A 191 0.99 10.41 -16.85
N ASN A 192 1.67 9.40 -17.39
CA ASN A 192 1.33 7.98 -17.28
C ASN A 192 1.92 7.32 -16.01
N ARG A 193 2.03 8.09 -14.91
CA ARG A 193 2.62 7.72 -13.60
C ARG A 193 1.96 6.55 -12.84
N THR A 194 0.93 5.93 -13.40
CA THR A 194 0.20 4.84 -12.72
C THR A 194 0.89 3.50 -12.93
N SER A 195 1.57 3.36 -14.08
CA SER A 195 2.36 2.18 -14.45
C SER A 195 3.85 2.33 -14.15
N HIS A 196 4.26 3.42 -13.50
CA HIS A 196 5.65 3.71 -13.16
C HIS A 196 5.75 4.28 -11.74
N ILE A 197 6.49 3.60 -10.88
CA ILE A 197 6.76 4.00 -9.49
C ILE A 197 8.24 4.34 -9.32
N SER A 198 9.11 3.51 -9.91
CA SER A 198 10.55 3.72 -9.94
C SER A 198 11.16 2.99 -11.14
N GLU A 199 12.45 3.18 -11.34
CA GLU A 199 13.21 2.49 -12.39
C GLU A 199 13.10 0.96 -12.33
N TYR A 200 12.96 0.38 -11.13
CA TYR A 200 12.83 -1.07 -10.89
C TYR A 200 11.39 -1.50 -10.57
N CYS A 201 10.44 -0.59 -10.70
CA CYS A 201 9.03 -0.82 -10.43
C CYS A 201 8.17 -0.08 -11.46
N THR A 202 8.10 -0.66 -12.65
CA THR A 202 7.48 -0.07 -13.85
C THR A 202 6.94 -1.14 -14.79
N LEU A 203 5.70 -1.01 -15.26
CA LEU A 203 5.13 -1.94 -16.24
C LEU A 203 5.63 -1.68 -17.67
N TYR A 204 6.29 -0.54 -17.92
CA TYR A 204 6.95 -0.24 -19.20
C TYR A 204 8.16 -1.15 -19.47
N ASP A 205 8.74 -1.72 -18.42
CA ASP A 205 9.82 -2.70 -18.48
C ASP A 205 9.46 -3.86 -17.54
N MET A 206 8.57 -4.72 -18.04
CA MET A 206 8.11 -5.89 -17.28
C MET A 206 9.27 -6.82 -16.89
N PRO A 207 10.25 -7.14 -17.75
CA PRO A 207 11.40 -7.97 -17.35
C PRO A 207 12.21 -7.39 -16.19
N LYS A 208 12.29 -6.06 -16.05
CA LYS A 208 12.96 -5.41 -14.92
C LYS A 208 12.13 -5.42 -13.64
N THR A 209 10.81 -5.33 -13.76
CA THR A 209 9.88 -5.37 -12.61
C THR A 209 9.61 -6.79 -12.11
N PHE A 210 9.61 -7.75 -13.02
CA PHE A 210 9.35 -9.16 -12.76
C PHE A 210 10.54 -10.00 -13.25
N PRO A 211 11.72 -9.90 -12.61
CA PRO A 211 12.87 -10.71 -12.99
C PRO A 211 12.70 -12.18 -12.58
N ILE A 212 13.36 -13.08 -13.30
CA ILE A 212 13.50 -14.48 -12.90
C ILE A 212 14.62 -14.59 -11.87
N TYR A 213 14.35 -15.36 -10.81
CA TYR A 213 15.32 -15.65 -9.76
C TYR A 213 15.87 -17.07 -9.90
N ASP A 214 17.16 -17.19 -10.19
CA ASP A 214 17.85 -18.48 -10.19
C ASP A 214 18.30 -18.81 -8.76
N LEU A 215 17.71 -19.87 -8.19
CA LEU A 215 17.96 -20.32 -6.82
C LEU A 215 18.81 -21.59 -6.76
N GLN A 216 19.26 -22.12 -7.92
CA GLN A 216 19.90 -23.45 -7.98
C GLN A 216 21.31 -23.47 -7.42
N THR A 217 22.06 -22.37 -7.50
CA THR A 217 23.46 -22.30 -7.05
C THR A 217 23.59 -21.90 -5.57
N GLY A 218 22.45 -21.67 -4.90
CA GLY A 218 22.43 -21.08 -3.56
C GLY A 218 22.85 -19.62 -3.53
N ASP A 219 23.23 -19.00 -4.65
CA ASP A 219 23.45 -17.57 -4.79
C ASP A 219 22.31 -16.97 -5.62
N TYR A 220 21.82 -15.81 -5.20
CA TYR A 220 20.71 -15.11 -5.83
C TYR A 220 21.20 -14.38 -7.10
N SER A 221 20.68 -14.75 -8.27
CA SER A 221 20.92 -13.99 -9.51
C SER A 221 19.60 -13.64 -10.20
N GLU A 222 19.51 -12.40 -10.69
CA GLU A 222 18.36 -11.86 -11.38
C GLU A 222 18.61 -11.97 -12.89
N LYS A 223 17.71 -12.63 -13.61
CA LYS A 223 17.69 -12.65 -15.08
C LYS A 223 16.44 -11.92 -15.55
N HIS A 224 16.57 -11.13 -16.61
CA HIS A 224 15.41 -10.50 -17.23
C HIS A 224 14.64 -11.56 -18.03
N ASN A 225 13.33 -11.60 -17.84
CA ASN A 225 12.38 -12.43 -18.60
C ASN A 225 12.44 -12.13 -20.10
#